data_AF-W2J0S9-F1
#
_entry.id   AF-W2J0S9-F1
#
_cell.length_a   1.000
_cell.length_b   1.000
_cell.length_c   1.000
_cell.angle_alpha   90.00
_cell.angle_beta   90.00
_cell.angle_gamma   90.00
#
_symmetry.space_group_name_H-M   'P 1'
#
loop_
_entity.id
_entity.type
_entity.pdbx_description
1 polymer ?
#
loop_
_entity_poly.entity_id
_entity_poly.type
_entity_poly.pdbx_seq_one_letter_code
_entity_poly.pdbx_strand_id
1 'polypeptide(L)'
;MICKAFVAAVYNGNTDVVGHLRDDHRFSSESMGESFASAARSNHFELMNRSMMNIAFLPRQFFQLYENGEWPLDILKEALEASYYYSIKNFIYRLTCEQLFYSKDEERLESIEWMETQKDKSSM
;
A
#
# COMPACT_ATOMS: atom_id res chain seq x y z
N MET A 1 5.04 -22.23 -0.74
CA MET A 1 5.93 -22.44 0.44
C MET A 1 6.56 -21.11 0.88
N ILE A 2 7.19 -20.36 -0.04
CA ILE A 2 7.74 -19.02 0.23
C ILE A 2 6.70 -18.02 0.74
N CYS A 3 5.51 -17.99 0.12
CA CYS A 3 4.38 -17.14 0.53
C CYS A 3 3.99 -17.31 1.99
N LYS A 4 3.79 -18.55 2.44
CA LYS A 4 3.47 -18.87 3.83
C LYS A 4 4.61 -18.49 4.79
N ALA A 5 5.86 -18.68 4.37
CA ALA A 5 7.02 -18.29 5.16
C ALA A 5 7.11 -16.76 5.30
N PHE A 6 6.77 -16.02 4.24
CA PHE A 6 6.71 -14.56 4.24
C PHE A 6 5.61 -14.07 5.19
N VAL A 7 4.37 -14.57 5.05
CA VAL A 7 3.25 -14.23 5.95
C VAL A 7 3.60 -14.55 7.41
N ALA A 8 4.24 -15.71 7.67
CA ALA A 8 4.68 -16.07 9.01
C ALA A 8 5.78 -15.13 9.54
N ALA A 9 6.76 -14.76 8.72
CA ALA A 9 7.80 -13.82 9.11
C ALA A 9 7.22 -12.45 9.48
N VAL A 10 6.26 -11.99 8.68
CA VAL A 10 5.50 -10.75 8.93
C VAL A 10 4.72 -10.82 10.22
N TYR A 11 3.95 -11.89 10.42
CA TYR A 11 3.15 -12.09 11.63
C TYR A 11 4.00 -12.05 12.91
N ASN A 12 5.25 -12.54 12.83
CA ASN A 12 6.21 -12.53 13.93
C ASN A 12 7.07 -11.26 13.99
N GLY A 13 6.90 -10.29 13.09
CA GLY A 13 7.66 -9.05 13.08
C GLY A 13 9.12 -9.21 12.67
N ASN A 14 9.48 -10.31 11.99
CA ASN A 14 10.86 -10.61 11.62
C ASN A 14 11.26 -9.86 10.34
N THR A 15 11.63 -8.59 10.51
CA THR A 15 11.98 -7.67 9.42
C THR A 15 13.10 -8.21 8.52
N ASP A 16 14.13 -8.84 9.07
CA ASP A 16 15.27 -9.31 8.26
C ASP A 16 14.83 -10.40 7.27
N VAL A 17 14.05 -11.37 7.78
CA VAL A 17 13.50 -12.45 6.96
C VAL A 17 12.49 -11.92 5.96
N VAL A 18 11.63 -10.98 6.36
CA VAL A 18 10.68 -10.33 5.44
C VAL A 18 11.41 -9.64 4.30
N GLY A 19 12.50 -8.91 4.58
CA GLY A 19 13.31 -8.25 3.56
C GLY A 19 13.91 -9.26 2.57
N HIS A 20 14.48 -10.37 3.07
CA HIS A 20 15.08 -11.40 2.22
C HIS A 20 14.05 -12.14 1.36
N LEU A 21 12.87 -12.43 1.91
CA LEU A 21 11.84 -13.18 1.21
C LEU A 21 11.07 -12.32 0.20
N ARG A 22 10.99 -11.00 0.42
CA ARG A 22 10.30 -10.06 -0.48
C ARG A 22 10.87 -10.06 -1.89
N ASP A 23 12.19 -10.20 -1.99
CA ASP A 23 12.91 -10.11 -3.27
C ASP A 23 12.91 -11.46 -4.03
N ASP A 24 12.28 -12.51 -3.49
CA ASP A 24 12.15 -13.80 -4.16
C ASP A 24 11.11 -13.73 -5.29
N HIS A 25 11.54 -14.04 -6.51
CA HIS A 25 10.70 -14.03 -7.71
C HIS A 25 9.45 -14.93 -7.65
N ARG A 26 9.41 -15.93 -6.76
CA ARG A 26 8.25 -16.86 -6.60
C ARG A 26 7.20 -16.32 -5.64
N PHE A 27 7.42 -15.14 -5.07
CA PHE A 27 6.44 -14.47 -4.24
C PHE A 27 5.17 -14.16 -5.05
N SER A 28 4.00 -14.08 -4.41
CA SER A 28 2.71 -13.76 -5.04
C SER A 28 2.06 -12.55 -4.39
N SER A 29 1.22 -11.85 -5.15
CA SER A 29 0.52 -10.62 -4.74
C SER A 29 -0.52 -10.88 -3.68
N GLU A 30 -1.25 -12.00 -3.82
CA GLU A 30 -2.21 -12.46 -2.82
C GLU A 30 -1.58 -12.54 -1.42
N SER A 31 -0.36 -13.09 -1.36
CA SER A 31 0.38 -13.21 -0.10
C SER A 31 0.88 -11.86 0.44
N MET A 32 0.96 -10.82 -0.39
CA MET A 32 1.25 -9.45 0.06
C MET A 32 0.06 -8.87 0.80
N GLY A 33 -1.16 -9.03 0.27
CA GLY A 33 -2.40 -8.62 0.94
C GLY A 33 -2.60 -9.33 2.28
N GLU A 34 -2.45 -10.67 2.29
CA GLU A 34 -2.53 -11.49 3.51
C GLU A 34 -1.48 -11.06 4.56
N SER A 35 -0.29 -10.70 4.10
CA SER A 35 0.78 -10.21 4.97
C SER A 35 0.45 -8.85 5.58
N PHE A 36 -0.08 -7.92 4.80
CA PHE A 36 -0.50 -6.62 5.32
C PHE A 36 -1.55 -6.77 6.43
N ALA A 37 -2.57 -7.62 6.21
CA ALA A 37 -3.56 -7.94 7.23
C ALA A 37 -2.95 -8.65 8.46
N SER A 38 -1.94 -9.51 8.25
CA SER A 38 -1.22 -10.18 9.34
C SER A 38 -0.37 -9.22 10.17
N ALA A 39 0.29 -8.24 9.54
CA ALA A 39 1.02 -7.18 10.24
C ALA A 39 0.06 -6.32 11.09
N ALA A 40 -1.11 -5.98 10.53
CA ALA A 40 -2.16 -5.26 11.24
C ALA A 40 -2.68 -6.01 12.46
N ARG A 41 -2.91 -7.32 12.30
CA ARG A 41 -3.36 -8.22 13.39
C ARG A 41 -2.33 -8.28 14.52
N SER A 42 -1.05 -8.36 14.19
CA SER A 42 0.04 -8.51 15.16
C SER A 42 0.64 -7.18 15.65
N ASN A 43 0.05 -6.04 15.31
CA ASN A 43 0.52 -4.71 15.70
C ASN A 43 1.96 -4.39 15.23
N HIS A 44 2.38 -4.94 14.09
CA HIS A 44 3.68 -4.66 13.50
C HIS A 44 3.60 -3.41 12.63
N PHE A 45 3.41 -2.26 13.27
CA PHE A 45 3.24 -0.97 12.61
C PHE A 45 4.37 -0.66 11.63
N GLU A 46 5.63 -0.95 11.99
CA GLU A 46 6.80 -0.73 11.12
C GLU A 46 6.71 -1.51 9.81
N LEU A 47 6.18 -2.74 9.84
CA LEU A 47 5.97 -3.53 8.61
C LEU A 47 4.87 -2.96 7.74
N MET A 48 3.86 -2.32 8.34
CA MET A 48 2.80 -1.61 7.61
C MET A 48 3.27 -0.24 7.09
N ASN A 49 4.21 0.39 7.79
CA ASN A 49 4.66 1.75 7.53
C ASN A 49 5.80 1.79 6.49
N ARG A 50 5.40 1.83 5.22
CA ARG A 50 6.07 2.45 4.05
C ARG A 50 7.49 2.05 3.58
N SER A 51 8.23 1.14 4.21
CA SER A 51 9.55 0.72 3.68
C SER A 51 9.66 -0.77 3.33
N MET A 52 8.99 -1.65 4.07
CA MET A 52 9.11 -3.09 3.85
C MET A 52 8.00 -3.69 2.99
N MET A 53 6.75 -3.23 3.14
CA MET A 53 5.61 -3.63 2.30
C MET A 53 5.18 -2.55 1.31
N ASN A 54 6.11 -1.65 0.95
CA ASN A 54 5.79 -0.63 -0.01
C ASN A 54 5.67 -1.24 -1.41
N ILE A 55 4.45 -1.19 -1.93
CA ILE A 55 4.06 -1.73 -3.23
C ILE A 55 4.92 -1.15 -4.36
N ALA A 56 5.35 0.11 -4.25
CA ALA A 56 6.19 0.77 -5.26
C ALA A 56 7.59 0.14 -5.42
N PHE A 57 8.02 -0.68 -4.46
CA PHE A 57 9.30 -1.40 -4.49
C PHE A 57 9.14 -2.90 -4.71
N LEU A 58 7.94 -3.37 -5.05
CA LEU A 58 7.73 -4.76 -5.40
C LEU A 58 8.41 -5.11 -6.74
N PRO A 59 8.81 -6.37 -6.95
CA PRO A 59 9.29 -6.83 -8.24
C PRO A 59 8.33 -6.43 -9.38
N ARG A 60 8.87 -6.12 -10.56
CA ARG A 60 8.13 -5.60 -11.73
C ARG A 60 6.83 -6.36 -12.06
N GLN A 61 6.79 -7.66 -11.77
CA GLN A 61 5.62 -8.53 -11.95
C GLN A 61 4.38 -8.12 -11.13
N PHE A 62 4.51 -7.26 -10.12
CA PHE A 62 3.42 -6.81 -9.27
C PHE A 62 2.87 -5.42 -9.61
N PHE A 63 3.58 -4.64 -10.43
CA PHE A 63 3.16 -3.28 -10.80
C PHE A 63 1.81 -3.26 -11.53
N GLN A 64 1.39 -4.36 -12.16
CA GLN A 64 0.10 -4.47 -12.84
C GLN A 64 -1.09 -4.69 -11.89
N LEU A 65 -0.83 -5.13 -10.65
CA LEU A 65 -1.89 -5.53 -9.71
C LEU A 65 -2.25 -4.43 -8.70
N TYR A 66 -1.38 -3.44 -8.58
CA TYR A 66 -1.54 -2.32 -7.68
C TYR A 66 -1.24 -1.05 -8.49
N GLU A 67 -2.18 -0.71 -9.37
CA GLU A 67 -2.10 0.51 -10.17
C GLU A 67 -1.80 1.69 -9.22
N ASN A 68 -0.76 2.45 -9.57
CA ASN A 68 -0.31 3.64 -8.82
C ASN A 68 0.30 3.39 -7.43
N GLY A 69 0.59 2.15 -7.06
CA GLY A 69 1.25 1.84 -5.78
C GLY A 69 0.32 1.93 -4.57
N GLU A 70 -0.99 1.86 -4.79
CA GLU A 70 -2.01 1.90 -3.75
C GLU A 70 -2.46 0.50 -3.31
N TRP A 71 -2.88 0.37 -2.06
CA TRP A 71 -3.48 -0.88 -1.57
C TRP A 71 -4.92 -1.02 -2.06
N PRO A 72 -5.35 -2.23 -2.48
CA PRO A 72 -6.74 -2.49 -2.80
C PRO A 72 -7.64 -2.29 -1.58
N LEU A 73 -8.82 -1.70 -1.78
CA LEU A 73 -9.73 -1.33 -0.69
C LEU A 73 -10.22 -2.55 0.12
N ASP A 74 -10.35 -3.71 -0.50
CA ASP A 74 -10.68 -4.98 0.14
C ASP A 74 -9.57 -5.44 1.09
N ILE A 75 -8.29 -5.30 0.71
CA ILE A 75 -7.14 -5.56 1.60
C ILE A 75 -7.13 -4.59 2.79
N LEU A 76 -7.38 -3.29 2.55
CA LEU A 76 -7.46 -2.31 3.63
C LEU A 76 -8.60 -2.62 4.60
N LYS A 77 -9.77 -3.05 4.07
CA LYS A 77 -10.90 -3.47 4.88
C LYS A 77 -10.59 -4.72 5.70
N GLU A 78 -9.98 -5.74 5.09
CA GLU A 78 -9.58 -6.96 5.80
C GLU A 78 -8.58 -6.65 6.92
N ALA A 79 -7.57 -5.82 6.64
CA ALA A 79 -6.61 -5.40 7.65
C ALA A 79 -7.27 -4.63 8.81
N LEU A 80 -8.26 -3.79 8.50
CA LEU A 80 -9.02 -3.05 9.51
C LEU A 80 -9.82 -4.00 10.41
N GLU A 81 -10.50 -4.98 9.82
CA GLU A 81 -11.27 -6.00 10.53
C GLU A 81 -10.37 -6.92 11.37
N ALA A 82 -9.18 -7.26 10.86
CA ALA A 82 -8.20 -8.08 11.55
C ALA A 82 -7.46 -7.36 12.69
N SER A 83 -7.43 -6.01 12.65
CA SER A 83 -6.71 -5.21 13.64
C SER A 83 -7.45 -5.11 14.97
N TYR A 84 -6.71 -5.31 16.06
CA TYR A 84 -7.24 -5.11 17.42
C TYR A 84 -6.96 -3.70 17.95
N TYR A 85 -5.78 -3.14 17.62
CA TYR A 85 -5.27 -1.91 18.22
C TYR A 85 -5.76 -0.66 17.51
N TYR A 86 -6.17 0.36 18.28
CA TYR A 86 -6.63 1.64 17.74
C TYR A 86 -5.56 2.37 16.92
N SER A 87 -4.28 2.25 17.27
CA SER A 87 -3.18 2.83 16.50
C SER A 87 -3.15 2.30 15.06
N ILE A 88 -3.28 0.99 14.90
CA ILE A 88 -3.34 0.32 13.60
C ILE A 88 -4.61 0.71 12.85
N LYS A 89 -5.77 0.71 13.52
CA LYS A 89 -7.03 1.15 12.91
C LYS A 89 -6.94 2.57 12.37
N ASN A 90 -6.44 3.49 13.19
CA ASN A 90 -6.27 4.90 12.81
C ASN A 90 -5.30 5.05 11.63
N PHE A 91 -4.23 4.26 11.61
CA PHE A 91 -3.32 4.21 10.46
C PHE A 91 -4.02 3.75 9.19
N ILE A 92 -4.77 2.64 9.24
CA ILE A 92 -5.49 2.10 8.09
C ILE A 92 -6.55 3.10 7.62
N TYR A 93 -7.28 3.75 8.54
CA TYR A 93 -8.24 4.82 8.19
C TYR A 93 -7.56 5.97 7.47
N ARG A 94 -6.44 6.47 8.01
CA ARG A 94 -5.69 7.56 7.39
C ARG A 94 -5.20 7.15 5.99
N LEU A 95 -4.60 5.97 5.85
CA LEU A 95 -4.12 5.45 4.57
C LEU A 95 -5.26 5.31 3.55
N THR A 96 -6.41 4.80 3.98
CA THR A 96 -7.60 4.70 3.12
C THR A 96 -8.05 6.08 2.64
N CYS A 97 -8.12 7.06 3.54
CA CYS A 97 -8.47 8.44 3.17
C CYS A 97 -7.44 9.06 2.24
N GLU A 98 -6.14 8.85 2.49
CA GLU A 98 -5.05 9.30 1.62
C GLU A 98 -5.23 8.76 0.18
N GLN A 99 -5.46 7.45 0.02
CA GLN A 99 -5.64 6.84 -1.29
C GLN A 99 -6.95 7.25 -1.99
N LEU A 100 -8.02 7.51 -1.25
CA LEU A 100 -9.31 7.87 -1.87
C LEU A 100 -9.38 9.33 -2.32
N PHE A 101 -8.76 10.23 -1.55
CA PHE A 101 -8.94 11.66 -1.71
C PHE A 101 -7.70 12.36 -2.23
N TYR A 102 -6.48 11.94 -1.85
CA TYR A 102 -5.27 12.67 -2.24
C TYR A 102 -4.69 12.25 -3.60
N SER A 103 -4.83 11.00 -4.04
CA SER A 103 -4.33 10.59 -5.36
C SER A 103 -5.12 11.15 -6.55
N LYS A 104 -6.34 11.63 -6.31
CA LYS A 104 -7.21 12.25 -7.35
C LYS A 104 -7.15 13.78 -7.37
N ASP A 105 -6.73 14.41 -6.29
CA ASP A 105 -6.69 15.86 -6.19
C ASP A 105 -5.49 16.45 -6.95
N GLU A 106 -4.36 15.74 -7.03
CA GLU A 106 -3.17 16.20 -7.78
C GLU A 106 -3.45 16.27 -9.30
N GLU A 107 -4.02 15.21 -9.90
CA GLU A 107 -4.46 15.22 -11.30
C GLU A 107 -5.54 16.28 -11.58
N ARG A 108 -6.48 16.50 -10.64
CA ARG A 108 -7.51 17.54 -10.77
C ARG A 108 -6.91 18.94 -10.72
N LEU A 109 -5.96 19.19 -9.82
CA LEU A 109 -5.30 20.49 -9.68
C LEU A 109 -4.46 20.80 -10.92
N GLU A 110 -3.69 19.83 -11.42
CA GLU A 110 -2.94 19.97 -12.67
C GLU A 110 -3.86 20.24 -13.88
N SER A 111 -5.02 19.58 -13.93
CA SER A 111 -6.01 19.80 -14.98
C SER A 111 -6.63 21.20 -14.94
N ILE A 112 -6.87 21.74 -13.74
CA ILE A 112 -7.39 23.11 -13.56
C ILE A 112 -6.33 24.14 -13.97
N GLU A 113 -5.09 23.96 -13.53
CA GLU A 113 -3.97 24.84 -13.87
C GLU A 113 -3.70 24.85 -15.38
N TRP A 114 -3.80 23.70 -16.04
CA TRP A 114 -3.70 23.59 -17.49
C TRP A 114 -4.84 24.34 -18.20
N MET A 115 -6.08 24.26 -17.72
CA MET A 115 -7.21 25.00 -18.31
C MET A 115 -7.05 26.53 -18.17
N GLU A 116 -6.53 27.01 -17.05
CA GLU A 116 -6.28 28.44 -16.82
C GLU A 116 -5.18 28.98 -17.74
N THR A 117 -4.07 28.24 -17.91
CA THR A 117 -2.97 28.66 -18.80
C THR A 117 -3.34 28.69 -20.28
N GLN A 118 -4.30 27.89 -20.74
CA GLN A 118 -4.82 27.98 -22.12
C GLN A 118 -5.75 29.19 -22.31
N LYS A 119 -6.52 29.55 -21.28
CA LYS A 119 -7.44 30.70 -21.31
C LYS A 119 -6.69 32.03 -21.45
N ASP A 120 -5.55 32.17 -20.78
CA ASP A 120 -4.69 33.35 -20.88
C ASP A 120 -4.02 33.47 -22.26
N LYS A 121 -3.63 32.35 -22.88
CA LYS A 121 -3.04 32.34 -24.23
C LYS A 121 -4.02 32.65 -25.35
N SER A 122 -5.33 32.40 -25.14
CA SER A 122 -6.38 32.70 -26.11
C SER A 122 -6.89 34.15 -26.04
N SER A 123 -6.49 34.93 -25.03
CA SER A 123 -6.92 36.32 -24.83
C SER A 123 -5.87 37.34 -25.29
N MET A 124 -4.80 36.89 -25.96
CA MET A 124 -3.71 37.68 -26.55
C MET A 124 -3.72 37.53 -28.07
#